data_AF-A0A2A5AST0-F1
#
_entry.id   AF-A0A2A5AST0-F1
#
_cell.length_a   1.000
_cell.length_b   1.000
_cell.length_c   1.000
_cell.angle_alpha   90.00
_cell.angle_beta   90.00
_cell.angle_gamma   90.00
#
_symmetry.space_group_name_H-M   'P 1'
#
loop_
_entity.id
_entity.type
_entity.pdbx_description
1 polymer ?
#
loop_
_entity_poly.entity_id
_entity_poly.type
_entity_poly.pdbx_seq_one_letter_code
_entity_poly.pdbx_strand_id
1 'polypeptide(L)'
;MSTKLNELKRHLHPGRVYRRADLAKWSSAVDRHVAQLLEDGVLTKLSAGIYHYPKKTTFGAAPAEDDKLVAAFLKDHRFLLTSPNLYNALGLGTTQLYNEIVVYNHKRHGRFTLGGRTFDFRMKPHFPKTVTQEFLLVDLVNNLDRLAENTDKLLKRVANKALELDSNKLLRMARDYGSVKARKFFKEVLSGGVASEKRRCQV
;
A
#
# COMPACT_ATOMS: atom_id res chain seq x y z
N MET A 1 -7.00 27.45 -30.18
CA MET A 1 -6.53 26.13 -29.68
C MET A 1 -6.13 25.27 -30.87
N SER A 2 -4.97 24.59 -30.83
CA SER A 2 -4.51 23.74 -31.94
C SER A 2 -5.41 22.51 -32.12
N THR A 3 -5.77 22.15 -33.36
CA THR A 3 -6.56 20.95 -33.70
C THR A 3 -5.97 19.67 -33.08
N LYS A 4 -4.64 19.59 -32.97
CA LYS A 4 -3.91 18.47 -32.38
C LYS A 4 -4.03 18.38 -30.86
N LEU A 5 -4.16 19.50 -30.17
CA LEU A 5 -4.45 19.51 -28.73
C LEU A 5 -5.85 18.97 -28.45
N ASN A 6 -6.83 19.35 -29.29
CA ASN A 6 -8.20 18.87 -29.17
C ASN A 6 -8.30 17.36 -29.46
N GLU A 7 -7.50 16.85 -30.40
CA GLU A 7 -7.37 15.41 -30.65
C GLU A 7 -6.85 14.67 -29.40
N LEU A 8 -5.78 15.17 -28.75
CA LEU A 8 -5.29 14.60 -27.50
C LEU A 8 -6.35 14.63 -26.38
N LYS A 9 -7.09 15.75 -26.22
CA LYS A 9 -8.15 15.89 -25.21
C LYS A 9 -9.22 14.79 -25.33
N ARG A 10 -9.52 14.30 -26.54
CA ARG A 10 -10.50 13.22 -26.76
C ARG A 10 -10.08 11.86 -26.18
N HIS A 11 -8.79 11.63 -25.96
CA HIS A 11 -8.26 10.41 -25.34
C HIS A 11 -8.13 10.51 -23.80
N LEU A 12 -8.38 11.70 -23.24
CA LEU A 12 -8.31 11.93 -21.81
C LEU A 12 -9.65 11.61 -21.14
N HIS A 13 -9.61 10.87 -20.04
CA HIS A 13 -10.77 10.52 -19.25
C HIS A 13 -10.60 11.02 -17.81
N PRO A 14 -11.61 11.71 -17.24
CA PRO A 14 -11.57 12.14 -15.86
C PRO A 14 -11.34 10.96 -14.88
N GLY A 15 -10.56 11.21 -13.84
CA GLY A 15 -10.14 10.22 -12.84
C GLY A 15 -8.97 9.31 -13.27
N ARG A 16 -8.38 9.51 -14.45
CA ARG A 16 -7.24 8.70 -14.92
C ARG A 16 -5.89 9.38 -14.69
N VAL A 17 -4.90 8.54 -14.40
CA VAL A 17 -3.48 8.89 -14.33
C VAL A 17 -2.80 8.50 -15.64
N TYR A 18 -2.03 9.42 -16.19
CA TYR A 18 -1.31 9.27 -17.44
C TYR A 18 0.17 9.47 -17.23
N ARG A 19 1.00 8.59 -17.78
CA ARG A 19 2.43 8.88 -17.93
C ARG A 19 2.65 9.64 -19.23
N ARG A 20 3.74 10.39 -19.32
CA ARG A 20 4.19 11.02 -20.57
C ARG A 20 4.20 10.04 -21.75
N ALA A 21 4.63 8.79 -21.51
CA ALA A 21 4.67 7.73 -22.53
C ALA A 21 3.28 7.29 -23.01
N ASP A 22 2.25 7.40 -22.17
CA ASP A 22 0.87 7.06 -22.57
C ASP A 22 0.31 8.17 -23.48
N LEU A 23 0.59 9.44 -23.15
CA LEU A 23 0.21 10.62 -23.95
C LEU A 23 0.95 10.70 -25.29
N ALA A 24 2.18 10.18 -25.36
CA ALA A 24 2.97 10.13 -26.59
C ALA A 24 2.33 9.30 -27.71
N LYS A 25 1.39 8.41 -27.38
CA LYS A 25 0.64 7.63 -28.36
C LYS A 25 -0.32 8.47 -29.20
N TRP A 26 -0.73 9.64 -28.69
CA TRP A 26 -1.77 10.48 -29.29
C TRP A 26 -1.27 11.89 -29.63
N SER A 27 0.03 12.17 -29.43
CA SER A 27 0.60 13.50 -29.64
C SER A 27 2.08 13.42 -29.96
N SER A 28 2.48 14.01 -31.09
CA SER A 28 3.89 14.19 -31.46
C SER A 28 4.58 15.33 -30.69
N ALA A 29 3.82 16.27 -30.12
CA ALA A 29 4.32 17.41 -29.34
C ALA A 29 3.92 17.32 -27.86
N VAL A 30 4.22 16.18 -27.23
CA VAL A 30 3.72 15.82 -25.88
C VAL A 30 3.97 16.91 -24.85
N ASP A 31 5.20 17.39 -24.73
CA ASP A 31 5.56 18.32 -23.65
C ASP A 31 4.84 19.67 -23.80
N ARG A 32 4.71 20.16 -25.04
CA ARG A 32 3.94 21.38 -25.35
C ARG A 32 2.47 21.21 -25.01
N HIS A 33 1.84 20.11 -25.44
CA HIS A 33 0.42 19.88 -25.16
C HIS A 33 0.16 19.64 -23.67
N VAL A 34 1.05 18.94 -22.97
CA VAL A 34 0.96 18.77 -21.51
C VAL A 34 1.06 20.12 -20.81
N ALA A 35 1.99 21.00 -21.20
CA ALA A 35 2.09 22.34 -20.61
C ALA A 35 0.78 23.12 -20.76
N GLN A 36 0.19 23.11 -21.97
CA GLN A 36 -1.11 23.75 -22.24
C GLN A 36 -2.24 23.13 -21.39
N LEU A 37 -2.27 21.81 -21.24
CA LEU A 37 -3.30 21.13 -20.43
C LEU A 37 -3.14 21.38 -18.92
N LEU A 38 -1.90 21.58 -18.45
CA LEU A 38 -1.63 21.97 -17.07
C LEU A 38 -2.07 23.42 -16.81
N GLU A 39 -1.76 24.32 -17.75
CA GLU A 39 -2.17 25.74 -17.70
C GLU A 39 -3.70 25.89 -17.76
N ASP A 40 -4.36 25.15 -18.66
CA ASP A 40 -5.83 25.08 -18.77
C ASP A 40 -6.50 24.42 -17.53
N GLY A 41 -5.73 23.87 -16.58
CA GLY A 41 -6.25 23.13 -15.42
C GLY A 41 -6.94 21.79 -15.76
N VAL A 42 -6.77 21.29 -16.99
CA VAL A 42 -7.29 19.99 -17.43
C VAL A 42 -6.47 18.85 -16.83
N LEU A 43 -5.15 19.02 -16.75
CA LEU A 43 -4.25 18.08 -16.08
C LEU A 43 -3.68 18.68 -14.80
N THR A 44 -3.31 17.81 -13.87
CA THR A 44 -2.52 18.15 -12.69
C THR A 44 -1.25 17.30 -12.68
N LYS A 45 -0.09 17.91 -12.40
CA LYS A 45 1.17 17.17 -12.31
C LYS A 45 1.26 16.43 -10.98
N LEU A 46 1.47 15.13 -11.02
CA LEU A 46 1.63 14.30 -9.82
C LEU A 46 3.10 14.04 -9.47
N SER A 47 3.94 13.84 -10.49
CA SER A 47 5.40 13.71 -10.36
C SER A 47 6.05 13.96 -11.71
N ALA A 48 7.37 13.78 -11.80
CA ALA A 48 8.06 13.83 -13.09
C ALA A 48 7.45 12.82 -14.08
N GLY A 49 6.91 13.33 -15.19
CA GLY A 49 6.31 12.53 -16.25
C GLY A 49 4.99 11.82 -15.90
N ILE A 50 4.32 12.18 -14.80
CA ILE A 50 3.03 11.61 -14.39
C ILE A 50 2.02 12.73 -14.15
N TYR A 51 0.86 12.58 -14.77
CA TYR A 51 -0.20 13.58 -14.80
C TYR A 51 -1.55 12.95 -14.46
N HIS A 52 -2.44 13.71 -13.82
CA HIS A 52 -3.80 13.29 -13.49
C HIS A 52 -4.78 14.15 -14.26
N TYR A 53 -5.82 13.55 -14.84
CA TYR A 53 -7.01 14.29 -15.23
C TYR A 53 -8.04 14.19 -14.10
N PRO A 54 -8.16 15.18 -13.19
CA PRO A 54 -9.07 15.06 -12.05
C PRO A 54 -10.54 14.97 -12.48
N LYS A 55 -11.29 14.10 -11.79
CA LYS A 55 -12.75 14.12 -11.85
C LYS A 55 -13.24 15.31 -11.03
N LYS A 56 -14.11 16.15 -11.62
CA LYS A 56 -14.78 17.23 -10.89
C LYS A 56 -15.86 16.65 -9.99
N THR A 57 -15.88 17.08 -8.74
CA THR A 57 -16.87 16.72 -7.72
C THR A 57 -17.46 17.99 -7.13
N THR A 58 -18.52 17.88 -6.32
CA THR A 58 -19.10 19.00 -5.55
C THR A 58 -18.08 19.65 -4.61
N PHE A 59 -17.06 18.91 -4.19
CA PHE A 59 -15.99 19.36 -3.30
C PHE A 59 -14.72 19.81 -4.05
N GLY A 60 -14.80 19.95 -5.38
CA GLY A 60 -13.66 20.33 -6.22
C GLY A 60 -13.03 19.15 -6.98
N ALA A 61 -11.77 19.31 -7.37
CA ALA A 61 -11.02 18.31 -8.12
C ALA A 61 -10.65 17.12 -7.23
N ALA A 62 -11.14 15.92 -7.57
CA ALA A 62 -10.78 14.71 -6.84
C ALA A 62 -9.28 14.40 -6.98
N PRO A 63 -8.60 13.95 -5.91
CA PRO A 63 -7.22 13.46 -6.01
C PRO A 63 -7.15 12.18 -6.85
N ALA A 64 -5.95 11.84 -7.31
CA ALA A 64 -5.72 10.58 -7.99
C ALA A 64 -5.83 9.41 -6.99
N GLU A 65 -6.48 8.33 -7.41
CA GLU A 65 -6.50 7.08 -6.65
C GLU A 65 -5.08 6.54 -6.47
N ASP A 66 -4.76 6.06 -5.26
CA ASP A 66 -3.41 5.69 -4.87
C ASP A 66 -2.86 4.53 -5.69
N ASP A 67 -3.71 3.54 -5.97
CA ASP A 67 -3.38 2.39 -6.79
C ASP A 67 -3.00 2.80 -8.22
N LYS A 68 -3.78 3.67 -8.86
CA LYS A 68 -3.49 4.17 -10.21
C LYS A 68 -2.22 5.00 -10.24
N LEU A 69 -2.02 5.86 -9.23
CA LEU A 69 -0.83 6.69 -9.11
C LEU A 69 0.43 5.85 -8.90
N VAL A 70 0.41 4.93 -7.94
CA VAL A 70 1.52 4.02 -7.65
C VAL A 70 1.80 3.10 -8.83
N ALA A 71 0.77 2.60 -9.52
CA ALA A 71 0.95 1.78 -10.71
C ALA A 71 1.67 2.54 -11.83
N ALA A 72 1.25 3.79 -12.09
CA ALA A 72 1.91 4.65 -13.06
C ALA A 72 3.37 4.94 -12.67
N PHE A 73 3.63 5.17 -11.38
CA PHE A 73 4.96 5.47 -10.86
C PHE A 73 5.93 4.29 -10.93
N LEU A 74 5.47 3.09 -10.53
CA LEU A 74 6.26 1.86 -10.59
C LEU A 74 6.35 1.27 -11.99
N LYS A 75 5.45 1.67 -12.91
CA LYS A 75 5.22 0.98 -14.18
C LYS A 75 4.95 -0.51 -13.92
N ASP A 76 4.17 -0.83 -12.89
CA ASP A 76 3.86 -2.19 -12.45
C ASP A 76 2.49 -2.20 -11.75
N HIS A 77 1.82 -3.34 -11.75
CA HIS A 77 0.60 -3.58 -10.97
C HIS A 77 0.83 -4.52 -9.79
N ARG A 78 2.05 -5.07 -9.65
CA ARG A 78 2.45 -5.95 -8.54
C ARG A 78 3.01 -5.12 -7.39
N PHE A 79 2.10 -4.56 -6.62
CA PHE A 79 2.40 -3.89 -5.36
C PHE A 79 1.22 -4.07 -4.39
N LEU A 80 1.48 -3.82 -3.12
CA LEU A 80 0.46 -3.81 -2.07
C LEU A 80 0.52 -2.46 -1.34
N LEU A 81 -0.60 -1.74 -1.35
CA LEU A 81 -0.80 -0.56 -0.53
C LEU A 81 -1.16 -1.01 0.88
N THR A 82 -0.47 -0.48 1.87
CA THR A 82 -0.75 -0.73 3.29
C THR A 82 -0.50 0.54 4.10
N SER A 83 -0.93 0.55 5.35
CA SER A 83 -0.58 1.59 6.32
C SER A 83 -0.60 0.99 7.73
N PRO A 84 0.13 1.56 8.69
CA PRO A 84 0.06 1.13 10.08
C PRO A 84 -1.38 1.17 10.65
N ASN A 85 -2.24 2.04 10.12
CA ASN A 85 -3.65 2.14 10.53
C ASN A 85 -4.44 0.85 10.26
N LEU A 86 -4.02 0.02 9.30
CA LEU A 86 -4.69 -1.25 9.01
C LEU A 86 -4.58 -2.24 10.16
N TYR A 87 -3.60 -2.09 11.06
CA TYR A 87 -3.46 -2.94 12.24
C TYR A 87 -4.64 -2.80 13.22
N ASN A 88 -5.39 -1.69 13.16
CA ASN A 88 -6.58 -1.49 14.00
C ASN A 88 -7.66 -2.56 13.72
N ALA A 89 -7.72 -3.10 12.49
CA ALA A 89 -8.62 -4.19 12.13
C ALA A 89 -8.31 -5.51 12.86
N LEU A 90 -7.14 -5.64 13.50
CA LEU A 90 -6.78 -6.80 14.31
C LEU A 90 -7.38 -6.77 15.73
N GLY A 91 -7.97 -5.64 16.15
CA GLY A 91 -8.55 -5.51 17.49
C GLY A 91 -7.51 -5.52 18.62
N LEU A 92 -6.25 -5.20 18.30
CA LEU A 92 -5.14 -5.25 19.27
C LEU A 92 -5.09 -4.04 20.19
N GLY A 93 -6.03 -3.10 20.08
CA GLY A 93 -6.02 -1.85 20.86
C GLY A 93 -4.86 -0.93 20.49
N THR A 94 -4.46 -0.91 19.22
CA THR A 94 -3.65 0.15 18.63
C THR A 94 -4.58 1.34 18.35
N THR A 95 -4.17 2.55 18.74
CA THR A 95 -5.05 3.74 18.64
C THR A 95 -4.39 4.91 17.90
N GLN A 96 -3.09 4.81 17.64
CA GLN A 96 -2.36 5.85 16.93
C GLN A 96 -2.77 5.91 15.45
N LEU A 97 -3.09 7.12 14.99
CA LEU A 97 -3.30 7.41 13.57
C LEU A 97 -1.99 7.85 12.92
N TYR A 98 -1.68 7.24 11.78
CA TYR A 98 -0.48 7.47 10.98
C TYR A 98 -0.86 8.11 9.66
N ASN A 99 -0.19 9.22 9.32
CA ASN A 99 -0.28 9.86 8.02
C ASN A 99 0.82 9.33 7.08
N GLU A 100 0.88 8.00 6.91
CA GLU A 100 1.88 7.32 6.07
C GLU A 100 1.21 6.20 5.26
N ILE A 101 1.41 6.22 3.94
CA ILE A 101 1.07 5.11 3.05
C ILE A 101 2.36 4.36 2.73
N VAL A 102 2.34 3.05 2.94
CA VAL A 102 3.47 2.16 2.65
C VAL A 102 3.15 1.36 1.40
N VAL A 103 4.12 1.25 0.49
CA VAL A 103 3.97 0.54 -0.78
C VAL A 103 4.96 -0.62 -0.83
N TYR A 104 4.48 -1.83 -0.57
CA TYR A 104 5.28 -3.04 -0.79
C TYR A 104 5.32 -3.35 -2.27
N ASN A 105 6.52 -3.48 -2.82
CA ASN A 105 6.75 -3.64 -4.25
C ASN A 105 8.07 -4.37 -4.53
N HIS A 106 8.39 -4.58 -5.79
CA HIS A 106 9.62 -5.28 -6.21
C HIS A 106 10.63 -4.39 -6.96
N LYS A 107 10.38 -3.08 -7.09
CA LYS A 107 11.10 -2.20 -8.03
C LYS A 107 11.82 -1.01 -7.40
N ARG A 108 11.25 -0.42 -6.35
CA ARG A 108 11.72 0.83 -5.75
C ARG A 108 11.67 0.77 -4.24
N HIS A 109 12.69 1.35 -3.61
CA HIS A 109 12.77 1.57 -2.18
C HIS A 109 12.97 3.06 -1.90
N GLY A 110 12.40 3.57 -0.80
CA GLY A 110 12.56 4.95 -0.35
C GLY A 110 11.26 5.74 -0.29
N ARG A 111 11.34 6.96 0.23
CA ARG A 111 10.20 7.88 0.34
C ARG A 111 10.07 8.74 -0.91
N PHE A 112 8.87 8.81 -1.47
CA PHE A 112 8.57 9.61 -2.65
C PHE A 112 7.31 10.45 -2.43
N THR A 113 7.34 11.70 -2.88
CA THR A 113 6.17 12.58 -2.88
C THR A 113 5.48 12.53 -4.24
N LEU A 114 4.25 12.03 -4.27
CA LEU A 114 3.43 11.87 -5.47
C LEU A 114 2.09 12.59 -5.27
N GLY A 115 1.79 13.59 -6.11
CA GLY A 115 0.56 14.37 -6.00
C GLY A 115 0.40 15.07 -4.65
N GLY A 116 1.51 15.58 -4.10
CA GLY A 116 1.53 16.24 -2.79
C GLY A 116 1.47 15.30 -1.57
N ARG A 117 1.44 13.98 -1.78
CA ARG A 117 1.39 12.98 -0.70
C ARG A 117 2.67 12.16 -0.64
N THR A 118 3.12 11.84 0.57
CA THR A 118 4.32 11.03 0.77
C THR A 118 3.98 9.55 0.88
N PHE A 119 4.70 8.74 0.11
CA PHE A 119 4.60 7.28 0.09
C PHE A 119 5.95 6.68 0.49
N ASP A 120 5.94 5.71 1.39
CA ASP A 120 7.11 4.92 1.79
C ASP A 120 7.15 3.62 0.97
N PHE A 121 7.93 3.63 -0.11
CA PHE A 121 8.11 2.46 -0.96
C PHE A 121 9.11 1.51 -0.33
N ARG A 122 8.73 0.25 -0.15
CA ARG A 122 9.64 -0.77 0.37
C ARG A 122 9.68 -1.99 -0.53
N MET A 123 10.89 -2.33 -0.93
CA MET A 123 11.15 -3.56 -1.65
C MET A 123 10.97 -4.76 -0.73
N LYS A 124 10.09 -5.66 -1.11
CA LYS A 124 9.84 -6.93 -0.42
C LYS A 124 9.94 -8.06 -1.45
N PRO A 125 10.68 -9.15 -1.16
CA PRO A 125 10.79 -10.28 -2.08
C PRO A 125 9.44 -10.99 -2.27
N HIS A 126 8.60 -10.99 -1.25
CA HIS A 126 7.25 -11.54 -1.27
C HIS A 126 6.30 -10.64 -0.48
N PHE A 127 5.03 -10.61 -0.87
CA PHE A 127 3.89 -10.03 -0.14
C PHE A 127 2.60 -10.57 -0.79
N PRO A 128 1.48 -10.66 -0.07
CA PRO A 128 0.23 -11.17 -0.63
C PRO A 128 -0.39 -10.17 -1.62
N LYS A 129 -1.25 -10.67 -2.50
CA LYS A 129 -2.03 -9.83 -3.42
C LYS A 129 -3.13 -9.04 -2.71
N THR A 130 -3.65 -9.59 -1.62
CA THR A 130 -4.75 -9.03 -0.83
C THR A 130 -4.34 -9.00 0.63
N VAL A 131 -4.76 -7.96 1.34
CA VAL A 131 -4.54 -7.86 2.79
C VAL A 131 -5.41 -8.90 3.50
N THR A 132 -4.80 -9.73 4.35
CA THR A 132 -5.51 -10.67 5.25
C THR A 132 -5.11 -10.40 6.70
N GLN A 133 -5.88 -10.92 7.66
CA GLN A 133 -5.56 -10.78 9.08
C GLN A 133 -4.20 -11.42 9.43
N GLU A 134 -3.89 -12.58 8.85
CA GLU A 134 -2.60 -13.26 9.06
C GLU A 134 -1.44 -12.42 8.51
N PHE A 135 -1.62 -11.83 7.34
CA PHE A 135 -0.64 -10.89 6.79
C PHE A 135 -0.44 -9.68 7.70
N LEU A 136 -1.52 -9.02 8.13
CA LEU A 136 -1.43 -7.85 9.00
C LEU A 136 -0.76 -8.17 10.32
N LEU A 137 -1.03 -9.35 10.90
CA LEU A 137 -0.43 -9.76 12.16
C LEU A 137 1.09 -10.01 12.01
N VAL A 138 1.51 -10.66 10.92
CA VAL A 138 2.94 -10.84 10.60
C VAL A 138 3.60 -9.50 10.28
N ASP A 139 2.91 -8.65 9.53
CA ASP A 139 3.39 -7.33 9.15
C ASP A 139 3.59 -6.42 10.36
N LEU A 140 2.65 -6.43 11.31
CA LEU A 140 2.80 -5.71 12.57
C LEU A 140 4.08 -6.11 13.29
N VAL A 141 4.34 -7.41 13.45
CA VAL A 141 5.57 -7.90 14.12
C VAL A 141 6.84 -7.50 13.37
N ASN A 142 6.79 -7.44 12.04
CA ASN A 142 7.89 -6.95 11.20
C ASN A 142 8.17 -5.45 11.37
N ASN A 143 7.22 -4.67 11.87
CA ASN A 143 7.26 -3.21 11.91
C ASN A 143 7.11 -2.63 13.33
N LEU A 144 7.28 -3.45 14.38
CA LEU A 144 7.07 -3.03 15.78
C LEU A 144 7.89 -1.78 16.17
N ASP A 145 9.11 -1.68 15.66
CA ASP A 145 10.04 -0.57 15.89
C ASP A 145 9.53 0.78 15.33
N ARG A 146 8.56 0.73 14.41
CA ARG A 146 7.94 1.92 13.80
C ARG A 146 6.63 2.32 14.46
N LEU A 147 6.14 1.53 15.41
CA LEU A 147 4.91 1.81 16.14
C LEU A 147 5.23 2.56 17.43
N ALA A 148 4.44 3.59 17.73
CA ALA A 148 4.56 4.37 18.97
C ALA A 148 3.81 3.65 20.12
N GLU A 149 4.05 2.34 20.24
CA GLU A 149 3.32 1.43 21.12
C GLU A 149 4.29 0.72 22.07
N ASN A 150 3.81 0.32 23.24
CA ASN A 150 4.61 -0.52 24.13
C ASN A 150 4.79 -1.90 23.50
N THR A 151 6.01 -2.19 23.02
CA THR A 151 6.31 -3.38 22.22
C THR A 151 6.00 -4.68 22.97
N ASP A 152 6.33 -4.78 24.27
CA ASP A 152 6.12 -6.00 25.04
C ASP A 152 4.63 -6.28 25.28
N LYS A 153 3.86 -5.25 25.65
CA LYS A 153 2.41 -5.36 25.79
C LYS A 153 1.75 -5.71 24.47
N LEU A 154 2.20 -5.11 23.37
CA LEU A 154 1.67 -5.39 22.04
C LEU A 154 1.98 -6.83 21.61
N LEU A 155 3.20 -7.33 21.82
CA LEU A 155 3.56 -8.72 21.51
C LEU A 155 2.71 -9.74 22.28
N LYS A 156 2.35 -9.47 23.55
CA LYS A 156 1.43 -10.33 24.31
C LYS A 156 0.04 -10.38 23.67
N ARG A 157 -0.50 -9.22 23.24
CA ARG A 157 -1.80 -9.14 22.54
C ARG A 157 -1.75 -9.86 21.19
N VAL A 158 -0.65 -9.69 20.45
CA VAL A 158 -0.39 -10.38 19.18
C VAL A 158 -0.34 -11.90 19.39
N ALA A 159 0.31 -12.38 20.45
CA ALA A 159 0.39 -13.82 20.74
C ALA A 159 -1.00 -14.40 21.00
N ASN A 160 -1.83 -13.74 21.81
CA ASN A 160 -3.21 -14.15 22.02
C ASN A 160 -4.01 -14.15 20.71
N LYS A 161 -3.88 -13.09 19.91
CA LYS A 161 -4.58 -12.99 18.62
C LYS A 161 -4.14 -14.08 17.63
N ALA A 162 -2.88 -14.47 17.64
CA ALA A 162 -2.35 -15.53 16.79
C ALA A 162 -3.03 -16.88 17.03
N LEU A 163 -3.44 -17.17 18.28
CA LEU A 163 -4.14 -18.41 18.64
C LEU A 163 -5.60 -18.45 18.16
N GLU A 164 -6.18 -17.29 17.82
CA GLU A 164 -7.55 -17.19 17.28
C GLU A 164 -7.58 -17.34 15.75
N LEU A 165 -6.45 -17.18 15.07
CA LEU A 165 -6.36 -17.23 13.61
C LEU A 165 -6.03 -18.65 13.11
N ASP A 166 -6.18 -18.85 11.80
CA ASP A 166 -5.76 -20.08 11.13
C ASP A 166 -4.22 -20.23 11.22
N SER A 167 -3.79 -21.14 12.11
CA SER A 167 -2.37 -21.44 12.36
C SER A 167 -1.58 -21.79 11.10
N ASN A 168 -2.20 -22.51 10.15
CA ASN A 168 -1.51 -22.92 8.92
C ASN A 168 -1.28 -21.73 8.00
N LYS A 169 -2.29 -20.87 7.83
CA LYS A 169 -2.16 -19.62 7.05
C LYS A 169 -1.18 -18.66 7.70
N LEU A 170 -1.21 -18.54 9.02
CA LEU A 170 -0.31 -17.65 9.77
C LEU A 170 1.14 -18.11 9.70
N LEU A 171 1.43 -19.40 9.90
CA LEU A 171 2.77 -19.94 9.74
C LEU A 171 3.29 -19.81 8.30
N ARG A 172 2.42 -20.06 7.31
CA ARG A 172 2.77 -19.87 5.90
C ARG A 172 3.12 -18.41 5.62
N MET A 173 2.30 -17.47 6.09
CA MET A 173 2.56 -16.04 5.92
C MET A 173 3.84 -15.60 6.64
N ALA A 174 4.08 -16.08 7.86
CA ALA A 174 5.32 -15.82 8.58
C ALA A 174 6.53 -16.35 7.80
N ARG A 175 6.46 -17.57 7.25
CA ARG A 175 7.53 -18.16 6.44
C ARG A 175 7.79 -17.36 5.16
N ASP A 176 6.75 -17.06 4.40
CA ASP A 176 6.86 -16.49 3.05
C ASP A 176 7.15 -14.97 3.09
N TYR A 177 6.64 -14.25 4.09
CA TYR A 177 6.75 -12.78 4.22
C TYR A 177 7.53 -12.30 5.46
N GLY A 178 7.44 -13.02 6.57
CA GLY A 178 7.97 -12.60 7.86
C GLY A 178 9.50 -12.44 7.90
N SER A 179 9.96 -11.47 8.67
CA SER A 179 11.36 -11.35 9.09
C SER A 179 11.79 -12.56 9.93
N VAL A 180 13.10 -12.73 10.15
CA VAL A 180 13.62 -13.80 11.04
C VAL A 180 12.96 -13.74 12.43
N LYS A 181 12.83 -12.52 12.98
CA LYS A 181 12.17 -12.28 14.28
C LYS A 181 10.70 -12.72 14.25
N ALA A 182 9.94 -12.29 13.24
CA ALA A 182 8.53 -12.66 13.13
C ALA A 182 8.35 -14.18 12.97
N ARG A 183 9.17 -14.83 12.13
CA ARG A 183 9.13 -16.29 11.94
C ARG A 183 9.35 -17.04 13.25
N LYS A 184 10.38 -16.65 14.02
CA LYS A 184 10.67 -17.27 15.31
C LYS A 184 9.51 -17.07 16.29
N PHE A 185 9.01 -15.84 16.40
CA PHE A 185 7.90 -15.50 17.28
C PHE A 185 6.64 -16.34 17.01
N PHE A 186 6.14 -16.38 15.76
CA PHE A 186 4.92 -17.14 15.47
C PHE A 186 5.12 -18.65 15.60
N LYS A 187 6.31 -19.16 15.29
CA LYS A 187 6.62 -20.58 15.51
C LYS A 187 6.53 -20.94 16.99
N GLU A 188 7.12 -20.13 17.87
CA GLU A 188 7.09 -20.35 19.32
C GLU A 188 5.68 -20.25 19.89
N VAL A 189 4.92 -19.21 19.54
CA VAL A 189 3.53 -19.01 20.01
C VAL A 189 2.64 -20.19 19.63
N LEU A 190 2.69 -20.62 18.36
CA LEU A 190 1.81 -21.68 17.86
C LEU A 190 2.27 -23.09 18.26
N SER A 191 3.57 -23.30 18.48
CA SER A 191 4.09 -24.58 18.99
C SER A 191 3.83 -24.74 20.49
N GLY A 192 3.84 -23.65 21.26
CA GLY A 192 3.50 -23.63 22.68
C GLY A 192 2.00 -23.73 22.98
N GLY A 193 1.15 -23.24 22.08
CA GLY A 193 -0.32 -23.31 22.21
C GLY A 193 -0.90 -24.72 22.11
N VAL A 194 -0.29 -25.61 21.31
CA VAL A 194 -0.74 -27.00 21.13
C VAL A 194 -0.62 -27.84 22.42
N ALA A 195 0.22 -27.41 23.38
CA ALA A 195 0.35 -28.08 24.69
C ALA A 195 -0.74 -27.68 25.71
N SER A 196 -1.55 -26.66 25.43
CA SER A 196 -2.63 -26.19 26.31
C SER A 196 -3.94 -26.95 26.08
N GLU A 197 -4.21 -27.36 24.84
CA GLU A 197 -5.49 -27.94 24.45
C GLU A 197 -5.64 -29.43 24.84
N LYS A 198 -4.52 -30.15 25.05
CA LYS A 198 -4.53 -31.54 25.54
C LYS A 198 -4.83 -31.68 27.05
N ARG A 199 -4.97 -30.59 27.81
CA ARG A 199 -5.26 -30.63 29.25
C ARG A 199 -6.73 -30.43 29.63
N ARG A 200 -7.66 -30.38 28.65
CA ARG A 200 -9.09 -30.14 28.89
C ARG A 200 -10.03 -31.34 28.74
N CYS A 201 -9.51 -32.52 28.45
CA CYS A 201 -10.29 -33.77 28.40
C CYS A 201 -9.66 -34.87 29.25
N GLN A 202 -9.52 -34.64 30.55
CA GLN A 202 -9.40 -35.70 31.57
C GLN A 202 -9.99 -35.16 32.87
N VAL A 203 -11.31 -35.20 32.99
CA VAL A 203 -12.04 -35.39 34.26
C VAL A 203 -13.26 -36.25 33.94
#